data_AF-A0A4Y7JHQ3-F1
#
_entry.id   AF-A0A4Y7JHQ3-F1
#
_cell.length_a   1.000
_cell.length_b   1.000
_cell.length_c   1.000
_cell.angle_alpha   90.00
_cell.angle_beta   90.00
_cell.angle_gamma   90.00
#
_symmetry.space_group_name_H-M   'P 1'
#
loop_
_entity.id
_entity.type
_entity.pdbx_description
1 polymer ?
#
loop_
_entity_poly.entity_id
_entity_poly.type
_entity_poly.pdbx_seq_one_letter_code
_entity_poly.pdbx_strand_id
1 'polypeptide(L)' 'MNVVPVRSANTPSVILDRGFAGVLHDWCEPFPTYPRTYDMLHANGLLTYYKSENCEISDLFLEMNRILRPEL' A
#
# COMPACT_ATOMS: atom_id res chain seq x y z
N MET A 1 4.43 -7.35 2.08
CA MET A 1 3.31 -7.78 1.22
C MET A 1 3.28 -6.90 -0.01
N ASN A 2 3.09 -7.43 -1.22
CA ASN A 2 2.98 -6.59 -2.42
C ASN A 2 1.56 -6.04 -2.54
N VAL A 3 1.42 -4.75 -2.80
CA VAL A 3 0.12 -4.08 -2.92
C VAL A 3 0.07 -3.34 -4.25
N VAL A 4 -0.97 -3.60 -5.04
CA VAL A 4 -1.23 -2.95 -6.33
C VAL A 4 -2.47 -2.07 -6.19
N PRO A 5 -2.38 -0.76 -6.47
CA PRO A 5 -3.55 0.12 -6.47
C PRO A 5 -4.61 -0.34 -7.47
N VAL A 6 -5.88 -0.36 -7.05
CA VAL A 6 -7.01 -0.87 -7.87
C VAL A 6 -7.15 -0.13 -9.22
N ARG A 7 -6.81 1.15 -9.24
CA ARG A 7 -6.93 2.02 -10.42
C ARG A 7 -5.62 2.11 -11.24
N SER A 8 -4.58 1.38 -10.83
CA SER A 8 -3.31 1.31 -11.56
C SER A 8 -3.30 0.18 -12.60
N ALA A 9 -2.19 0.04 -13.33
CA ALA A 9 -2.03 -1.04 -14.29
C ALA A 9 -2.19 -2.42 -13.61
N ASN A 10 -2.92 -3.34 -14.25
CA ASN A 10 -3.14 -4.69 -13.76
C ASN A 10 -1.85 -5.54 -13.80
N THR A 11 -1.01 -5.39 -12.78
CA THR A 11 0.18 -6.22 -12.52
C THR A 11 0.03 -7.38 -11.52
N PRO A 12 -1.13 -7.69 -10.89
CA PRO A 12 -1.19 -8.82 -9.94
C PRO A 12 -0.80 -10.17 -10.53
N SER A 13 -1.16 -10.46 -11.78
CA SER A 13 -0.76 -11.69 -12.50
C SER A 13 0.76 -11.81 -12.58
N VAL A 14 1.43 -10.71 -12.96
CA VAL A 14 2.88 -10.62 -13.10
C VAL A 14 3.64 -10.84 -11.77
N ILE A 15 3.02 -10.47 -10.64
CA ILE A 15 3.54 -10.70 -9.29
C ILE A 15 3.35 -12.18 -8.88
N LEU A 16 2.16 -12.73 -9.15
CA LEU A 16 1.83 -14.11 -8.82
C LEU A 16 2.66 -15.11 -9.64
N ASP A 17 2.87 -14.85 -10.93
CA ASP A 17 3.70 -15.65 -11.83
C ASP A 17 5.17 -15.72 -11.37
N ARG A 18 5.63 -14.73 -10.59
CA ARG A 18 6.96 -14.72 -9.96
C ARG A 18 7.01 -15.42 -8.60
N GLY A 19 5.90 -16.01 -8.16
CA GLY A 19 5.81 -16.71 -6.87
C GLY A 19 5.63 -15.80 -5.66
N PHE A 20 5.27 -14.53 -5.87
CA PHE A 20 5.03 -13.58 -4.79
C PHE A 20 3.54 -13.40 -4.50
N ALA A 21 3.19 -13.20 -3.22
CA ALA A 21 1.85 -12.80 -2.83
C ALA A 21 1.63 -11.31 -3.09
N GLY A 22 0.50 -10.98 -3.70
CA GLY A 22 0.06 -9.62 -3.99
C GLY A 22 -1.41 -9.41 -3.65
N VAL A 23 -1.77 -8.19 -3.27
CA VAL A 23 -3.15 -7.78 -2.98
C VAL A 23 -3.49 -6.54 -3.81
N LEU A 24 -4.72 -6.51 -4.31
CA LEU A 24 -5.32 -5.30 -4.88
C LEU A 24 -5.95 -4.51 -3.74
N HIS A 25 -5.54 -3.26 -3.54
CA HIS A 25 -6.06 -2.41 -2.47
C HIS A 25 -6.03 -0.94 -2.87
N ASP A 26 -7.00 -0.16 -2.43
CA ASP A 26 -6.98 1.29 -2.56
C ASP A 26 -6.48 1.93 -1.26
N TRP A 27 -5.31 2.57 -1.30
CA TRP A 27 -4.73 3.25 -0.15
C TRP A 27 -5.50 4.49 0.35
N CYS A 28 -6.53 4.94 -0.37
CA CYS A 28 -7.50 5.89 0.20
C CYS A 28 -8.45 5.26 1.21
N GLU A 29 -8.49 3.92 1.27
CA GLU A 29 -9.23 3.17 2.27
C GLU A 29 -8.26 2.51 3.27
N PRO A 30 -8.69 2.32 4.54
CA PRO A 30 -7.86 1.65 5.54
C PRO A 30 -7.42 0.25 5.09
N PHE A 31 -6.12 -0.03 5.21
CA PHE A 31 -5.58 -1.31 4.76
C PHE A 31 -6.10 -2.45 5.66
N PRO A 32 -6.64 -3.56 5.12
CA PRO A 32 -7.29 -4.61 5.91
C PRO A 32 -6.28 -5.53 6.62
N THR A 33 -5.51 -4.95 7.54
CA THR A 33 -4.51 -5.64 8.35
C THR A 33 -4.50 -5.11 9.78
N TYR A 34 -3.99 -5.92 10.69
CA TYR A 34 -3.82 -5.52 12.08
C TYR A 34 -2.77 -4.39 12.18
N PRO A 35 -2.94 -3.43 13.09
CA PRO A 35 -1.91 -2.43 13.36
C PRO A 35 -0.57 -3.10 13.71
N ARG A 36 0.54 -2.46 13.35
CA ARG A 36 1.91 -2.91 13.69
C ARG A 36 2.30 -4.29 13.11
N THR A 37 1.77 -4.66 11.94
CA THR A 37 2.05 -5.94 11.27
C THR A 37 3.36 -5.93 10.48
N TYR A 38 3.80 -4.78 9.97
CA TYR A 38 4.98 -4.69 9.10
C TYR A 38 6.13 -3.94 9.75
N ASP A 39 7.36 -4.37 9.50
CA ASP A 39 8.56 -3.69 10.00
C ASP A 39 9.11 -2.67 8.99
N MET A 40 8.77 -2.81 7.70
CA MET A 40 9.19 -1.89 6.64
C MET A 40 8.09 -1.68 5.61
N LEU A 41 7.98 -0.45 5.12
CA LEU A 41 7.18 -0.10 3.95
C LEU A 41 8.10 0.41 2.85
N HIS A 42 7.89 -0.10 1.64
CA HIS A 42 8.54 0.39 0.43
C HIS A 42 7.46 0.78 -0.57
N ALA A 43 7.50 2.04 -0.99
CA ALA A 43 6.51 2.63 -1.88
C ALA A 43 7.23 3.41 -2.98
N ASN A 44 7.10 2.94 -4.23
CA ASN A 44 7.67 3.64 -5.39
C ASN A 44 6.55 4.40 -6.12
N GLY A 45 6.70 5.71 -6.28
CA GLY A 45 5.73 6.56 -7.01
C GLY A 45 4.34 6.69 -6.38
N LEU A 46 4.11 6.12 -5.18
CA LEU A 46 2.80 6.06 -4.51
C LEU A 46 2.23 7.46 -4.22
N LEU A 47 3.07 8.38 -3.73
CA LEU A 47 2.65 9.75 -3.40
C LEU A 47 2.21 10.51 -4.66
N THR A 48 2.93 10.35 -5.76
CA THR A 48 2.60 11.01 -7.04
C THR A 48 1.31 10.45 -7.62
N TYR A 49 1.11 9.15 -7.50
CA TYR A 49 -0.11 8.45 -7.92
C TYR A 49 -1.33 9.00 -7.16
N TYR A 50 -1.31 8.99 -5.83
CA TYR A 50 -2.47 9.38 -5.03
C TYR A 50 -2.73 10.89 -4.98
N LYS A 51 -1.72 11.72 -5.22
CA LYS A 51 -1.92 13.16 -5.45
C LYS A 51 -2.78 13.46 -6.68
N SER A 52 -2.76 12.59 -7.69
CA SER A 52 -3.61 12.74 -8.89
C SER A 52 -5.05 12.27 -8.68
N GLU A 53 -5.30 11.44 -7.66
CA GLU A 53 -6.62 10.84 -7.39
C GLU A 53 -7.43 11.59 -6.31
N ASN A 54 -7.04 12.81 -5.92
CA ASN A 54 -7.68 13.61 -4.87
C ASN A 54 -7.80 12.89 -3.52
N CYS A 55 -6.81 12.05 -3.19
CA CYS A 55 -6.71 11.41 -1.89
C CYS A 55 -5.99 12.33 -0.90
N GLU A 56 -6.48 12.41 0.33
CA GLU A 56 -5.78 13.14 1.39
C GLU A 56 -4.48 12.42 1.76
N ILE A 57 -3.36 13.09 1.50
CA ILE A 57 -2.01 12.53 1.74
C ILE A 57 -1.81 12.26 3.25
N SER A 58 -2.48 13.03 4.12
CA SER A 58 -2.45 12.80 5.57
C SER A 58 -3.01 11.43 5.94
N ASP A 59 -4.07 10.98 5.29
CA ASP A 59 -4.73 9.69 5.59
C ASP A 59 -3.85 8.52 5.16
N LEU A 60 -3.16 8.68 4.02
CA LEU A 60 -2.14 7.72 3.58
C LEU A 60 -1.02 7.58 4.61
N PHE A 61 -0.46 8.69 5.11
CA PHE A 61 0.58 8.65 6.14
C PHE A 61 0.07 8.09 7.47
N LEU A 62 -1.17 8.38 7.84
CA LEU A 62 -1.81 7.83 9.03
C LEU A 62 -1.90 6.31 8.94
N GLU A 63 -2.35 5.77 7.80
CA GLU A 63 -2.42 4.33 7.56
C GLU A 63 -1.04 3.68 7.50
N MET A 64 -0.06 4.31 6.87
CA MET A 64 1.34 3.84 6.86
C MET A 64 1.90 3.73 8.29
N ASN A 65 1.65 4.73 9.13
CA ASN A 65 2.06 4.69 10.53
C ASN A 65 1.29 3.65 11.34
N ARG A 66 -0.01 3.44 11.06
CA ARG A 66 -0.84 2.43 11.74
C ARG A 66 -0.29 1.01 11.56
N ILE A 67 0.15 0.67 10.34
CA ILE A 67 0.60 -0.69 10.00
C ILE A 67 2.07 -0.97 10.31
N LEU A 68 2.92 0.06 10.40
CA LEU A 68 4.33 -0.07 10.75
C LEU A 68 4.54 -0.34 12.23
N ARG A 69 5.42 -1.26 12.62
CA ARG A 69 5.86 -1.48 14.00
C ARG A 69 6.68 -0.27 14.48
N PRO A 70 6.52 0.22 15.74
CA PRO A 70 7.38 1.26 16.28
C PRO A 70 8.82 0.75 16.45
N GLU A 71 9.79 1.60 16.15
CA GLU A 71 11.19 1.36 16.51
C GLU A 71 11.41 1.77 17.98
N LEU A 72 12.10 0.92 18.74
CA LEU A 72 12.43 1.11 20.16
C LEU A 72 13.71 1.91 20.33
#